data_AF-A0A442UPI4-F1
#
_entry.id   AF-A0A442UPI4-F1
#
_cell.length_a   1.000
_cell.length_b   1.000
_cell.length_c   1.000
_cell.angle_alpha   90.00
_cell.angle_beta   90.00
_cell.angle_gamma   90.00
#
_symmetry.space_group_name_H-M   'P 1'
#
loop_
_entity.id
_entity.type
_entity.pdbx_description
1 polymer ?
#
loop_
_entity_poly.entity_id
_entity_poly.type
_entity_poly.pdbx_seq_one_letter_code
_entity_poly.pdbx_strand_id
1 'polypeptide(L)' 'MTPEKIKKFRIDRFKSQEALAAALGVDQATVSRIENGAEIKGPAKILLEKLMAEPESERLAS' A
#
# COMPACT_ATOMS: atom_id res chain seq x y z
N MET A 1 -11.16 0.63 3.49
CA MET A 1 -10.22 0.28 2.40
C MET A 1 -10.38 -1.21 2.14
N THR A 2 -10.61 -1.66 0.90
CA THR A 2 -10.84 -3.08 0.61
C THR A 2 -9.57 -3.74 0.08
N PRO A 3 -9.40 -5.06 0.21
CA PRO A 3 -8.24 -5.78 -0.31
C PRO A 3 -8.00 -5.52 -1.81
N GLU A 4 -9.08 -5.43 -2.60
CA GLU A 4 -9.02 -5.18 -4.04
C GLU A 4 -8.52 -3.76 -4.34
N LYS A 5 -8.92 -2.76 -3.55
CA LYS A 5 -8.44 -1.39 -3.69
C LYS A 5 -6.94 -1.29 -3.38
N ILE A 6 -6.48 -2.02 -2.37
CA ILE A 6 -5.05 -2.06 -1.99
C ILE A 6 -4.24 -2.76 -3.09
N LYS A 7 -4.75 -3.89 -3.60
CA LYS A 7 -4.12 -4.63 -4.71
C LYS A 7 -4.04 -3.79 -5.98
N LYS A 8 -5.11 -3.09 -6.34
CA LYS A 8 -5.11 -2.17 -7.49
C LYS A 8 -4.11 -1.05 -7.29
N PHE A 9 -4.13 -0.40 -6.13
CA PHE A 9 -3.18 0.66 -5.78
C PHE A 9 -1.72 0.19 -5.87
N ARG A 10 -1.42 -1.01 -5.37
CA ARG A 10 -0.10 -1.62 -5.51
C ARG A 10 0.30 -1.80 -6.96
N ILE A 11 -0.56 -2.41 -7.78
CA ILE A 11 -0.27 -2.65 -9.20
C ILE A 11 -0.01 -1.33 -9.93
N ASP A 12 -0.85 -0.33 -9.68
CA ASP A 12 -0.78 0.97 -10.35
C ASP A 12 0.47 1.76 -9.93
N ARG A 13 0.90 1.71 -8.65
CA ARG A 13 1.97 2.59 -8.14
C ARG A 13 3.29 1.91 -7.77
N PHE A 14 3.26 0.67 -7.31
CA PHE A 14 4.44 -0.03 -6.75
C PHE A 14 4.86 -1.25 -7.58
N LYS A 15 3.99 -1.75 -8.46
CA LYS A 15 4.18 -2.90 -9.36
C LYS A 15 4.25 -4.25 -8.63
N SER A 16 5.00 -4.37 -7.53
CA SER A 16 5.16 -5.62 -6.76
C SER A 16 4.73 -5.48 -5.29
N GLN A 17 4.55 -6.62 -4.61
CA GLN A 17 4.18 -6.64 -3.19
C GLN A 17 5.37 -6.26 -2.30
N GLU A 18 6.58 -6.64 -2.70
CA GLU A 18 7.83 -6.25 -2.05
C GLU A 18 8.04 -4.73 -2.06
N ALA A 19 7.73 -4.06 -3.18
CA ALA A 19 7.88 -2.62 -3.30
C ALA A 19 6.91 -1.86 -2.39
N LEU A 20 5.64 -2.30 -2.33
CA LEU A 20 4.69 -1.73 -1.37
C LEU A 20 5.08 -2.05 0.08
N ALA A 21 5.59 -3.25 0.34
CA ALA A 21 6.04 -3.65 1.67
C ALA A 21 7.20 -2.78 2.17
N ALA A 22 8.18 -2.50 1.30
CA ALA A 22 9.28 -1.59 1.60
C ALA A 22 8.78 -0.18 1.92
N ALA A 23 7.81 0.33 1.16
CA ALA A 23 7.20 1.64 1.42
C ALA A 23 6.42 1.70 2.73
N LEU A 24 5.83 0.58 3.16
CA LEU A 24 5.07 0.46 4.40
C LEU A 24 5.93 0.08 5.62
N GLY A 25 7.21 -0.29 5.42
CA GLY A 25 8.09 -0.78 6.47
C GLY A 25 7.65 -2.14 7.05
N VAL A 26 7.07 -3.00 6.22
CA VAL A 26 6.59 -4.35 6.60
C VAL A 26 7.19 -5.42 5.69
N ASP A 27 6.96 -6.69 6.02
CA ASP A 27 7.30 -7.80 5.12
C ASP A 27 6.29 -7.98 3.98
N GLN A 28 6.74 -8.61 2.88
CA GLN A 28 5.89 -8.87 1.72
C GLN A 28 4.69 -9.78 2.07
N ALA A 29 4.86 -10.71 3.02
CA ALA A 29 3.79 -11.61 3.45
C ALA A 29 2.63 -10.85 4.13
N THR A 30 2.93 -9.73 4.78
CA THR A 30 1.96 -8.83 5.41
C THR A 30 1.13 -8.15 4.35
N VAL A 31 1.74 -7.63 3.28
CA VAL A 31 1.00 -7.09 2.12
C VAL A 31 0.13 -8.17 1.49
N SER A 32 0.67 -9.36 1.28
CA SER A 32 -0.11 -10.49 0.73
C SER A 32 -1.33 -10.84 1.60
N ARG A 33 -1.16 -10.93 2.93
CA ARG A 33 -2.28 -11.16 3.86
C ARG A 33 -3.35 -10.07 3.76
N ILE A 34 -2.94 -8.80 3.73
CA ILE A 34 -3.85 -7.66 3.61
C ILE A 34 -4.64 -7.71 2.29
N GLU A 35 -3.97 -8.02 1.17
CA GLU A 35 -4.61 -8.19 -0.15
C GLU A 35 -5.55 -9.40 -0.23
N ASN A 36 -5.45 -10.33 0.73
CA ASN A 36 -6.33 -11.49 0.87
C ASN A 36 -7.35 -11.33 2.02
N GLY A 37 -7.52 -10.12 2.57
CA GLY A 37 -8.58 -9.83 3.54
C GLY A 37 -8.15 -9.76 5.00
N ALA A 38 -6.86 -9.88 5.30
CA ALA A 38 -6.39 -9.63 6.66
C ALA A 38 -6.58 -8.17 7.06
N GLU A 39 -6.98 -7.95 8.31
CA GLU A 39 -7.17 -6.60 8.84
C GLU A 39 -5.81 -5.91 9.03
N ILE A 40 -5.63 -4.76 8.38
CA ILE A 40 -4.46 -3.89 8.58
C ILE A 40 -4.66 -3.01 9.82
N LYS A 41 -3.65 -2.95 10.70
CA LYS A 41 -3.69 -2.19 11.95
C LYS A 41 -2.42 -1.36 12.15
N GLY A 42 -2.51 -0.38 13.05
CA GLY A 42 -1.36 0.37 13.53
C GLY A 42 -0.72 1.28 12.47
N PRO A 43 0.60 1.54 12.56
CA PRO A 43 1.29 2.50 11.70
C PRO A 43 1.19 2.20 10.20
N ALA A 44 1.21 0.92 9.81
CA ALA A 44 1.11 0.50 8.41
C ALA A 44 -0.24 0.92 7.79
N LYS A 45 -1.33 0.90 8.55
CA LYS A 45 -2.65 1.38 8.09
C LYS A 45 -2.61 2.87 7.79
N ILE A 46 -2.10 3.66 8.74
CA ILE A 46 -2.03 5.12 8.62
C ILE A 46 -1.17 5.51 7.41
N LEU A 47 -0.03 4.85 7.24
CA LEU A 47 0.87 5.12 6.13
C LEU A 47 0.25 4.73 4.78
N LEU A 48 -0.40 3.56 4.70
CA LEU A 48 -1.11 3.16 3.49
C LEU A 48 -2.23 4.14 3.12
N GLU A 49 -3.01 4.60 4.11
CA GLU A 49 -4.05 5.60 3.89
C GLU A 49 -3.48 6.92 3.34
N LYS A 50 -2.34 7.39 3.86
CA LYS A 50 -1.65 8.59 3.35
C LYS A 50 -1.17 8.40 1.91
N LEU A 51 -0.46 7.31 1.63
CA LEU A 51 0.06 7.00 0.29
C LEU A 51 -1.05 6.85 -0.77
N MET A 52 -2.24 6.41 -0.35
CA MET A 52 -3.42 6.30 -1.22
C MET A 52 -4.16 7.63 -1.41
N ALA A 53 -4.06 8.55 -0.45
CA ALA A 53 -4.64 9.89 -0.53
C ALA A 53 -3.79 10.87 -1.36
N GLU A 54 -2.48 10.65 -1.46
CA GLU A 54 -1.58 11.52 -2.23
C GLU A 54 -1.90 11.49 -3.74
N PRO A 55 -2.17 12.66 -4.36
CA PRO A 55 -2.38 12.77 -5.79
C PRO A 55 -1.06 12.54 -6.55
N GLU A 56 -1.16 11.93 -7.73
CA GLU A 56 0.00 11.60 -8.57
C GLU A 56 0.79 12.85 -9.01
N SER A 57 0.14 14.01 -9.07
CA SER A 57 0.73 15.30 -9.46
C SER A 57 1.74 15.86 -8.47
N GLU A 58 1.61 15.58 -7.18
CA GLU A 58 2.54 16.07 -6.15
C GLU A 58 3.85 15.27 -6.13
N ARG A 59 3.85 14.05 -6.69
CA ARG A 59 4.98 13.13 -6.65
C ARG A 59 5.97 13.29 -7.81
N LEU A 60 5.52 13.82 -8.95
CA LEU A 60 6.39 14.17 -10.08
C LEU A 60 7.12 15.50 -9.88
N ALA A 61 6.80 16.23 -8.80
CA ALA A 61 7.39 17.52 -8.45
C ALA A 61 8.50 17.41 -7.37
N SER A 62 8.83 16.19 -6.92
CA SER A 62 9.84 15.87 -5.90
C SER A 62 10.91 14.95 -6.44
#